data_AF-A0AAE5V7K6-F1
#
_entry.id   AF-A0AAE5V7K6-F1
#
_cell.length_a   1.000
_cell.length_b   1.000
_cell.length_c   1.000
_cell.angle_alpha   90.00
_cell.angle_beta   90.00
_cell.angle_gamma   90.00
#
_symmetry.space_group_name_H-M   'P 1'
#
loop_
_entity.id
_entity.type
_entity.pdbx_description
1 polymer ?
#
loop_
_entity_poly.entity_id
_entity_poly.type
_entity_poly.pdbx_seq_one_letter_code
_entity_poly.pdbx_strand_id
1 'polypeptide(L)'
;MYYKEQQERITLYLKYNTKKPNTIKSVHFTSLEQEPMGDAVIEGYINNNKEDEFVAFASPENNYQFGGGLTADVKIFKLLKPANESKSPDDIKKDLDKKKDH
;
A
#
# COMPACT_ATOMS: atom_id res chain seq x y z
N MET A 1 -11.48 -4.21 -12.19
CA MET A 1 -10.62 -3.68 -11.13
C MET A 1 -11.16 -2.35 -10.65
N TYR A 2 -11.35 -2.17 -9.33
CA TYR A 2 -11.64 -0.86 -8.76
C TYR A 2 -10.33 -0.15 -8.47
N TYR A 3 -9.75 0.53 -9.46
CA TYR A 3 -8.46 1.21 -9.32
C TYR A 3 -8.39 2.12 -8.08
N LYS A 4 -9.45 2.90 -7.85
CA LYS A 4 -9.61 3.75 -6.67
C LYS A 4 -9.55 2.97 -5.35
N GLU A 5 -10.17 1.79 -5.29
CA GLU A 5 -10.13 0.94 -4.10
C GLU A 5 -8.69 0.47 -3.81
N GLN A 6 -7.93 0.12 -4.85
CA GLN A 6 -6.53 -0.29 -4.69
C GLN A 6 -5.66 0.87 -4.20
N GLN A 7 -5.86 2.08 -4.73
CA GLN A 7 -5.20 3.28 -4.23
C GLN A 7 -5.48 3.52 -2.74
N GLU A 8 -6.73 3.33 -2.30
CA GLU A 8 -7.10 3.45 -0.89
C GLU A 8 -6.44 2.35 -0.03
N ARG A 9 -6.41 1.10 -0.50
CA ARG A 9 -5.76 -0.02 0.19
C ARG A 9 -4.25 0.18 0.34
N ILE A 10 -3.57 0.62 -0.73
CA ILE A 10 -2.13 0.92 -0.72
C ILE A 10 -1.84 2.10 0.22
N THR A 11 -2.63 3.18 0.13
CA THR A 11 -2.47 4.34 1.02
C THR A 11 -2.64 3.96 2.48
N LEU A 12 -3.64 3.14 2.80
CA LEU A 12 -3.89 2.63 4.15
C LEU A 12 -2.69 1.81 4.66
N TYR A 13 -2.21 0.87 3.84
CA TYR A 13 -1.06 0.03 4.17
C TYR A 13 0.19 0.86 4.46
N LEU A 14 0.57 1.75 3.53
CA LEU A 14 1.78 2.57 3.68
C LEU A 14 1.72 3.44 4.92
N LYS A 15 0.59 4.12 5.19
CA LYS A 15 0.46 5.00 6.37
C LYS A 15 0.43 4.24 7.69
N TYR A 16 -0.33 3.14 7.77
CA TYR A 16 -0.52 2.39 9.01
C TYR A 16 0.73 1.59 9.41
N ASN A 17 1.45 1.03 8.43
CA ASN A 17 2.60 0.18 8.68
C ASN A 17 3.91 0.97 8.88
N THR A 18 3.87 2.29 9.03
CA THR A 18 5.06 3.08 9.41
C THR A 18 5.54 2.75 10.83
N LYS A 19 6.87 2.77 11.05
CA LYS A 19 7.47 2.60 12.39
C LYS A 19 7.10 3.74 13.34
N LYS A 20 6.99 4.96 12.80
CA LYS A 20 6.61 6.18 13.52
C LYS A 20 5.38 6.80 12.86
N PRO A 21 4.38 7.25 13.64
CA PRO A 21 3.18 7.87 13.07
C PRO A 21 3.55 9.11 12.25
N ASN A 22 2.72 9.41 11.23
CA ASN A 22 2.87 10.58 10.36
C ASN A 22 4.20 10.66 9.56
N THR A 23 4.88 9.53 9.38
CA THR A 23 6.10 9.45 8.55
C THR A 23 5.78 9.51 7.04
N ILE A 24 4.69 8.86 6.62
CA ILE A 24 4.14 8.96 5.25
C ILE A 24 2.91 9.86 5.31
N LYS A 25 3.01 11.08 4.77
CA LYS A 25 1.98 12.12 4.83
C LYS A 25 1.08 12.10 3.59
N SER A 26 1.69 11.97 2.42
CA SER A 26 1.01 11.90 1.12
C SER A 26 1.46 10.67 0.34
N VAL A 27 0.56 10.21 -0.53
CA VAL A 27 0.78 9.11 -1.49
C VAL A 27 0.21 9.61 -2.81
N HIS A 28 1.01 9.54 -3.87
CA HIS A 28 0.64 9.95 -5.21
C HIS A 28 0.77 8.78 -6.15
N PHE A 29 -0.27 8.50 -6.92
CA PHE A 29 -0.27 7.42 -7.89
C PHE A 29 0.03 7.99 -9.29
N THR A 30 0.92 7.33 -10.02
CA THR A 30 1.39 7.77 -11.33
C THR A 30 0.83 6.92 -12.45
N SER A 31 0.69 5.61 -12.24
CA SER A 31 0.19 4.69 -13.26
C SER A 31 -0.57 3.51 -12.67
N LEU A 32 -1.43 2.92 -13.51
CA LEU A 32 -2.02 1.61 -13.35
C LEU A 32 -1.84 0.87 -14.66
N GLU A 33 -1.12 -0.24 -14.61
CA GLU A 33 -0.99 -1.15 -15.73
C GLU A 33 -1.51 -2.52 -15.30
N GLN A 34 -2.44 -3.06 -16.09
CA GLN A 34 -2.94 -4.42 -15.87
C GLN A 34 -2.43 -5.27 -17.03
N GLU A 35 -1.56 -6.22 -16.72
CA GLU A 35 -1.12 -7.17 -17.73
C GLU A 35 -2.27 -8.15 -18.08
N PRO A 36 -2.48 -8.50 -19.37
CA PRO A 36 -3.64 -9.28 -19.82
C PRO A 36 -3.89 -10.61 -19.10
N MET A 37 -2.86 -11.20 -18.49
CA MET A 37 -2.95 -12.39 -17.63
C MET A 37 -2.09 -12.26 -16.36
N GLY A 38 -1.61 -11.06 -16.05
CA GLY A 38 -0.65 -10.83 -14.97
C GLY A 38 -1.23 -9.99 -13.84
N ASP A 39 -0.35 -9.60 -12.93
CA ASP A 39 -0.69 -8.71 -11.84
C ASP A 39 -1.08 -7.33 -12.36
N ALA A 40 -1.92 -6.62 -11.60
CA ALA A 40 -1.94 -5.17 -11.69
C ALA A 40 -0.65 -4.62 -11.08
N VAL A 41 0.00 -3.74 -11.83
CA VAL A 41 1.13 -2.94 -11.41
C VAL A 41 0.63 -1.52 -11.15
N ILE A 42 0.75 -1.08 -9.90
CA ILE A 42 0.34 0.26 -9.47
C ILE A 42 1.57 1.02 -9.01
N GLU A 43 1.90 2.09 -9.72
CA GLU A 43 3.07 2.91 -9.42
C GLU A 43 2.69 4.19 -8.69
N GLY A 44 3.62 4.68 -7.88
CA GLY A 44 3.46 5.95 -7.20
C GLY A 44 4.67 6.38 -6.42
N TYR A 45 4.54 7.50 -5.72
CA TYR A 45 5.56 8.04 -4.82
C TYR A 45 4.94 8.61 -3.56
N ILE A 46 5.75 8.75 -2.50
CA ILE A 46 5.30 9.25 -1.20
C ILE A 46 5.84 10.64 -0.87
N ASN A 47 5.22 11.32 0.10
CA ASN A 47 5.72 12.57 0.70
C ASN A 47 6.00 13.72 -0.30
N ASN A 48 5.31 13.73 -1.43
CA ASN A 48 5.52 14.66 -2.54
C ASN A 48 6.94 14.61 -3.13
N ASN A 49 7.70 13.55 -2.83
CA ASN A 49 9.05 13.35 -3.33
C ASN A 49 9.04 12.30 -4.43
N LYS A 50 9.27 12.71 -5.67
CA LYS A 50 9.30 11.80 -6.82
C LYS A 50 10.46 10.80 -6.78
N GLU A 51 11.46 11.00 -5.93
CA GLU A 51 12.53 10.01 -5.73
C GLU A 51 12.14 8.90 -4.75
N ASP A 52 11.04 9.08 -4.00
CA ASP A 52 10.52 8.09 -3.06
C ASP A 52 9.42 7.25 -3.73
N GLU A 53 9.80 6.53 -4.79
CA GLU A 53 8.90 5.71 -5.62
C GLU A 53 8.64 4.33 -5.02
N PHE A 54 7.44 3.82 -5.31
CA PHE A 54 7.02 2.46 -5.01
C PHE A 54 6.23 1.87 -6.18
N VAL A 55 6.28 0.54 -6.27
CA VAL A 55 5.45 -0.27 -7.17
C VAL A 55 4.71 -1.29 -6.32
N ALA A 56 3.39 -1.27 -6.39
CA ALA A 56 2.51 -2.18 -5.68
C ALA A 56 1.87 -3.17 -6.66
N PHE A 57 1.71 -4.41 -6.19
CA PHE A 57 1.21 -5.51 -7.01
C PHE A 57 -0.12 -6.02 -6.48
N ALA A 58 -1.03 -6.32 -7.40
CA ALA A 58 -2.31 -6.94 -7.09
C ALA A 58 -2.58 -8.10 -8.06
N SER A 59 -2.56 -9.33 -7.54
CA SER A 59 -2.68 -10.54 -8.36
C SER A 59 -4.14 -10.93 -8.65
N PRO A 60 -4.43 -11.50 -9.84
CA PRO A 60 -5.74 -12.10 -10.14
C PRO A 60 -6.16 -13.18 -9.13
N GLU A 61 -5.22 -13.90 -8.53
CA GLU A 61 -5.49 -14.94 -7.52
C GLU A 61 -6.20 -14.38 -6.28
N ASN A 62 -5.96 -13.09 -5.99
CA ASN A 62 -6.59 -12.36 -4.89
C ASN A 62 -7.64 -11.37 -5.40
N ASN A 63 -8.29 -11.65 -6.53
CA ASN A 63 -9.27 -10.77 -7.18
C ASN A 63 -8.73 -9.35 -7.42
N TYR A 64 -7.43 -9.24 -7.69
CA TYR A 64 -6.72 -7.97 -7.83
C TYR A 64 -6.83 -7.05 -6.61
N GLN A 65 -6.95 -7.63 -5.42
CA GLN A 65 -6.84 -6.89 -4.17
C GLN A 65 -5.39 -6.87 -3.68
N PHE A 66 -4.86 -5.66 -3.52
CA PHE A 66 -3.57 -5.42 -2.91
C PHE A 66 -3.58 -5.97 -1.47
N GLY A 67 -2.65 -6.87 -1.18
CA GLY A 67 -2.47 -7.52 0.13
C GLY A 67 -1.24 -7.06 0.89
N GLY A 68 -0.34 -6.30 0.27
CA GLY A 68 0.94 -5.87 0.87
C GLY A 68 2.19 -6.13 0.01
N GLY A 69 2.05 -6.74 -1.17
CA GLY A 69 3.16 -6.95 -2.11
C GLY A 69 3.60 -5.62 -2.73
N LEU A 70 4.76 -5.11 -2.32
CA LEU A 70 5.34 -3.88 -2.87
C LEU A 70 6.84 -4.01 -3.10
N THR A 71 7.36 -3.24 -4.06
CA THR A 71 8.78 -2.93 -4.23
C THR A 71 8.97 -1.43 -4.13
N ALA A 72 10.07 -0.99 -3.55
CA ALA A 72 10.38 0.42 -3.31
C ALA A 72 11.87 0.59 -3.01
N ASP A 73 12.34 1.83 -2.96
CA ASP A 73 13.70 2.11 -2.50
C ASP A 73 13.90 1.67 -1.03
N VAL A 74 15.13 1.24 -0.70
CA VAL A 74 15.54 0.85 0.65
C VAL A 74 15.19 1.91 1.70
N LYS A 75 15.27 3.20 1.36
CA LYS A 75 14.90 4.30 2.26
C LYS A 75 13.43 4.23 2.67
N ILE A 76 12.52 3.80 1.80
CA ILE A 76 11.09 3.65 2.10
C ILE A 76 10.88 2.46 3.04
N PHE A 77 11.51 1.31 2.76
CA PHE A 77 11.42 0.16 3.64
C PHE A 77 11.97 0.43 5.05
N LYS A 78 12.93 1.34 5.21
CA LYS A 78 13.41 1.77 6.53
C LYS A 78 12.33 2.51 7.35
N LEU A 79 11.35 3.15 6.69
CA LEU A 79 10.23 3.85 7.32
C LEU A 79 9.12 2.88 7.75
N LEU A 80 9.01 1.72 7.10
CA LEU A 80 7.98 0.72 7.34
C LEU A 80 8.43 -0.29 8.41
N LYS A 81 7.47 -0.79 9.18
CA LYS A 81 7.65 -1.92 10.08
C LYS A 81 8.17 -3.13 9.28
N PRO A 82 8.94 -4.02 9.91
CA PRO A 82 9.35 -5.25 9.25
C PRO A 82 8.11 -6.09 8.85
N ALA A 83 8.28 -6.99 7.87
CA ALA A 83 7.16 -7.71 7.27
C ALA A 83 6.34 -8.53 8.28
N ASN A 84 6.98 -9.08 9.32
CA ASN A 84 6.33 -9.83 10.41
C ASN A 84 5.48 -8.98 11.35
N GLU A 85 5.67 -7.65 11.36
CA GLU A 85 4.88 -6.70 12.15
C GLU A 85 3.91 -5.87 11.30
N SER A 86 4.04 -5.96 9.97
CA SER A 86 3.16 -5.26 9.03
C SER A 86 1.83 -5.98 8.90
N LYS A 87 0.75 -5.20 8.76
CA LYS A 87 -0.61 -5.72 8.60
C LYS A 87 -1.11 -5.54 7.18
N SER A 88 -1.88 -6.51 6.69
CA SER A 88 -2.63 -6.39 5.44
C SER A 88 -3.67 -5.25 5.55
N PRO A 89 -4.07 -4.60 4.44
CA PRO A 89 -5.17 -3.63 4.44
C PRO A 89 -6.44 -4.14 5.10
N ASP A 90 -6.76 -5.44 5.00
CA ASP A 90 -7.96 -6.03 5.59
C ASP A 90 -7.84 -6.14 7.11
N ASP A 91 -6.68 -6.54 7.63
CA ASP A 91 -6.41 -6.57 9.07
C ASP A 91 -6.43 -5.17 9.68
N ILE A 92 -5.87 -4.20 8.96
CA ILE A 92 -5.91 -2.78 9.37
C ILE A 92 -7.36 -2.30 9.46
N LYS A 93 -8.19 -2.59 8.45
CA LYS A 93 -9.63 -2.24 8.47
C LYS A 93 -10.34 -2.86 9.67
N LYS A 94 -10.11 -4.15 9.94
CA LYS A 94 -10.69 -4.85 11.11
C LYS A 94 -10.28 -4.20 12.44
N ASP A 95 -9.02 -3.81 12.60
CA ASP A 95 -8.55 -3.13 13.81
C ASP A 95 -9.18 -1.74 13.99
N LEU A 96 -9.37 -1.01 12.89
CA LEU A 96 -10.00 0.31 12.93
C LEU A 96 -11.49 0.22 13.26
N ASP A 97 -12.18 -0.81 12.75
CA ASP A 97 -13.59 -1.04 13.00
C ASP A 97 -13.86 -1.41 14.47
N LYS A 98 -13.06 -2.34 15.03
CA LYS A 98 -13.10 -2.70 16.46
C LYS A 98 -12.87 -1.53 17.41
N LYS A 99 -12.12 -0.50 16.98
CA LYS A 99 -11.86 0.70 17.78
C LYS A 99 -12.99 1.72 17.74
N LYS A 100 -13.93 1.62 16.80
CA LYS A 100 -15.08 2.51 16.69
C LYS A 100 -16.27 2.04 17.53
N ASP A 101 -16.31 0.75 17.85
CA ASP A 101 -17.36 0.11 18.66
C ASP A 101 -17.11 0.24 20.18
N HIS A 102 -16.08 0.98 20.58
CA HIS A 102 -15.66 1.19 21.97
C HIS A 102 -15.55 2.68 22.29
#